data_AF-A0A962FLA7-F1
#
_entry.id   AF-A0A962FLA7-F1
#
_cell.length_a   1.000
_cell.length_b   1.000
_cell.length_c   1.000
_cell.angle_alpha   90.00
_cell.angle_beta   90.00
_cell.angle_gamma   90.00
#
_symmetry.space_group_name_H-M   'P 1'
#
loop_
_entity.id
_entity.type
_entity.pdbx_description
1 polymer ?
#
loop_
_entity_poly.entity_id
_entity_poly.type
_entity_poly.pdbx_seq_one_letter_code
_entity_poly.pdbx_strand_id
1 'polypeptide(L)' 'MARRSDNKAGPTQRQLRIGEVIRHKLAEMLTRGEIHDEVLGTHVVTIPEVRMSPD' A
#
# COMPACT_ATOMS: atom_id res chain seq x y z
N MET A 1 -11.99 -27.94 5.64
CA MET A 1 -11.24 -27.47 4.45
C MET A 1 -11.56 -25.99 4.25
N ALA A 2 -10.59 -25.11 4.46
CA ALA A 2 -10.75 -23.67 4.32
C ALA A 2 -11.07 -23.31 2.85
N ARG A 3 -12.18 -22.61 2.63
CA ARG A 3 -12.55 -22.09 1.32
C ARG A 3 -11.58 -20.97 0.97
N ARG A 4 -10.53 -21.32 0.24
CA ARG A 4 -9.67 -20.39 -0.47
C ARG A 4 -10.51 -19.81 -1.60
N SER A 5 -11.15 -18.68 -1.34
CA SER A 5 -11.90 -17.94 -2.35
C SER A 5 -10.89 -17.34 -3.32
N ASP A 6 -10.53 -18.11 -4.35
CA ASP A 6 -9.94 -17.62 -5.59
C ASP A 6 -10.96 -16.70 -6.27
N ASN A 7 -11.09 -15.47 -5.76
CA ASN A 7 -11.89 -14.44 -6.38
C ASN A 7 -11.14 -13.96 -7.63
N LYS A 8 -11.50 -14.51 -8.79
CA LYS A 8 -11.16 -13.97 -10.11
C LYS A 8 -11.77 -12.57 -10.37
N ALA A 9 -12.51 -12.01 -9.41
CA ALA A 9 -12.98 -10.64 -9.44
C ALA A 9 -11.87 -9.69 -9.00
N GLY A 10 -11.61 -8.65 -9.80
CA GLY A 10 -10.63 -7.60 -9.44
C GLY A 10 -10.98 -6.89 -8.12
N PRO A 11 -10.08 -6.01 -7.63
CA PRO A 11 -10.25 -5.33 -6.36
C PRO A 11 -11.57 -4.53 -6.33
N THR A 12 -12.26 -4.62 -5.20
CA THR A 12 -13.49 -3.86 -4.95
C THR A 12 -13.21 -2.36 -4.91
N GLN A 13 -14.23 -1.54 -5.18
CA GLN A 13 -14.11 -0.07 -5.08
C GLN A 13 -13.61 0.39 -3.69
N ARG A 14 -14.06 -0.29 -2.63
CA ARG A 14 -13.57 -0.04 -1.27
C ARG A 14 -12.06 -0.31 -1.16
N GLN A 15 -11.59 -1.42 -1.69
CA GLN A 15 -10.17 -1.78 -1.69
C GLN A 15 -9.33 -0.79 -2.50
N LEU A 16 -9.82 -0.36 -3.66
CA LEU A 16 -9.15 0.67 -4.48
C LEU A 16 -9.04 1.99 -3.72
N ARG A 17 -10.14 2.44 -3.10
CA ARG A 17 -10.14 3.67 -2.30
C ARG A 17 -9.18 3.60 -1.11
N ILE A 18 -9.21 2.50 -0.36
CA ILE A 18 -8.31 2.31 0.79
C ILE A 18 -6.86 2.25 0.33
N GLY A 19 -6.58 1.49 -0.75
CA GLY A 19 -5.26 1.40 -1.35
C GLY A 19 -4.69 2.77 -1.73
N GLU A 20 -5.50 3.62 -2.37
CA GLU A 20 -5.08 4.98 -2.74
C GLU A 20 -4.81 5.88 -1.53
N VAL A 21 -5.66 5.81 -0.49
CA VAL A 21 -5.44 6.58 0.74
C VAL A 21 -4.12 6.16 1.42
N ILE A 22 -3.85 4.86 1.49
CA ILE A 22 -2.61 4.33 2.06
C ILE A 22 -1.42 4.73 1.20
N ARG A 23 -1.50 4.58 -0.12
CA ARG A 23 -0.44 4.96 -1.06
C ARG A 23 -0.06 6.42 -0.89
N HIS A 24 -1.05 7.31 -0.83
CA HIS A 24 -0.81 8.74 -0.64
C HIS A 24 -0.15 9.05 0.72
N LYS A 25 -0.64 8.45 1.81
CA LYS A 25 -0.10 8.70 3.15
C LYS A 25 1.32 8.18 3.33
N LEU A 26 1.63 6.98 2.84
CA LEU A 26 2.98 6.45 2.90
C LEU A 26 3.96 7.29 2.06
N ALA A 27 3.53 7.74 0.87
CA ALA A 27 4.37 8.62 0.03
C ALA A 27 4.62 9.99 0.71
N GLU A 28 3.62 10.54 1.39
CA GLU A 28 3.75 11.78 2.17
C GLU A 28 4.76 11.60 3.32
N MET A 29 4.64 10.52 4.10
CA MET A 29 5.55 10.22 5.21
C MET A 29 7.00 10.07 4.75
N LEU A 30 7.23 9.36 3.64
CA LEU A 30 8.56 9.21 3.06
C LEU A 30 9.14 10.57 2.62
N THR A 31 8.34 11.41 1.96
CA THR A 31 8.78 12.71 1.46
C THR A 31 9.09 13.69 2.59
N ARG A 32 8.34 13.63 3.69
CA ARG A 32 8.53 14.48 4.88
C ARG A 32 9.69 14.02 5.78
N GLY A 33 10.24 12.83 5.55
CA GLY A 33 11.28 12.25 6.42
C GLY A 33 10.75 11.83 7.79
N GLU A 34 9.47 11.48 7.90
CA GLU A 34 8.85 11.06 9.17
C GLU A 34 9.28 9.66 9.61
N ILE A 35 9.92 8.90 8.71
CA ILE A 35 10.41 7.54 8.97
C ILE A 35 11.89 7.62 9.32
N HIS A 36 12.21 7.32 10.59
CA HIS A 36 13.58 7.32 11.10
C HIS A 36 14.21 5.94 10.88
N ASP A 37 14.76 5.76 9.68
CA ASP A 37 15.43 4.54 9.25
C ASP A 37 16.68 4.90 8.41
N GLU A 38 17.83 4.31 8.73
CA GLU A 38 19.12 4.64 8.08
C GLU A 38 19.13 4.30 6.58
N VAL A 39 18.42 3.25 6.16
CA VAL A 39 18.35 2.84 4.76
C VAL A 39 17.44 3.80 3.99
N LEU A 40 16.27 4.12 4.54
CA LEU A 40 15.33 5.04 3.88
C LEU A 40 15.83 6.49 3.86
N GLY A 41 16.64 6.92 4.85
CA GLY A 41 17.23 8.26 4.87
C GLY A 41 18.33 8.48 3.83
N THR A 42 18.92 7.40 3.31
CA THR A 42 20.02 7.45 2.33
C THR A 42 19.57 7.18 0.89
N HIS A 43 18.31 6.77 0.69
CA HIS A 43 17.79 6.35 -0.62
C HIS A 43 16.49 7.08 -0.97
N VAL A 44 16.34 7.45 -2.24
CA VAL A 44 15.07 7.97 -2.75
C VAL A 44 14.17 6.80 -3.11
N VAL A 45 13.08 6.63 -2.35
CA VAL A 45 12.10 5.54 -2.52
C VAL A 45 10.75 6.11 -2.93
N THR A 46 10.08 5.46 -3.88
CA THR A 46 8.72 5.83 -4.31
C THR A 46 7.76 4.65 -4.13
N ILE A 47 6.47 4.95 -3.95
CA ILE A 47 5.43 3.93 -3.80
C ILE A 47 4.53 3.97 -5.05
N PRO A 48 4.76 3.06 -6.03
CA PRO A 48 4.01 3.07 -7.28
C PRO A 48 2.59 2.54 -7.11
N GLU A 49 2.37 1.56 -6.22
CA GLU A 49 1.05 0.96 -6.00
C GLU A 49 0.89 0.39 -4.57
N VAL A 50 -0.38 0.20 -4.16
CA VAL A 50 -0.78 -0.52 -2.94
C VAL A 50 -1.89 -1.50 -3.30
N ARG A 51 -1.70 -2.77 -2.97
CA ARG A 51 -2.67 -3.84 -3.24
C ARG A 51 -3.25 -4.36 -1.93
N MET A 52 -4.56 -4.19 -1.75
CA MET A 52 -5.28 -4.71 -0.58
C MET A 52 -5.69 -6.16 -0.83
N SER A 53 -5.42 -7.03 0.15
CA SER A 53 -5.98 -8.39 0.14
C SER A 53 -7.50 -8.32 0.34
N PRO A 54 -8.28 -9.24 -0.27
CA PRO A 54 -9.58 -9.59 0.29
C PRO A 54 -9.37 -10.24 1.66
N ASP A 55 -10.11 -9.75 2.67
CA ASP A 55 -10.35 -10.45 3.95
C ASP A 55 -11.45 -11.50 3.77
#